data_AF-A0A2N5S517-F1
#
_entry.id   AF-A0A2N5S517-F1
#
_cell.length_a   1.000
_cell.length_b   1.000
_cell.length_c   1.000
_cell.angle_alpha   90.00
_cell.angle_beta   90.00
_cell.angle_gamma   90.00
#
_symmetry.space_group_name_H-M   'P 1'
#
loop_
_entity.id
_entity.type
_entity.pdbx_description
1 polymer ?
#
loop_
_entity_poly.entity_id
_entity_poly.type
_entity_poly.pdbx_seq_one_letter_code
_entity_poly.pdbx_strand_id
1 'polypeptide(L)'
;MILAEKRNAEEDNFDEAVGMIWKASQPTKVPEHAEALFNDPQCKKAAWWDDKFWLLVRSLREFVKRNLSHRLPLSGVLPNMKSDAKNFIKMQSIYRQQASEDLQQF
;
A
#
# COMPACT_ATOMS: atom_id res chain seq x y z
N MET A 1 7.35 -25.83 2.60
CA MET A 1 8.32 -24.94 1.89
C MET A 1 7.68 -24.64 0.53
N ILE A 2 7.56 -23.39 0.07
CA ILE A 2 6.70 -23.02 -1.09
C ILE A 2 6.94 -23.91 -2.32
N LEU A 3 8.20 -24.18 -2.68
CA LEU A 3 8.54 -25.07 -3.81
C LEU A 3 8.16 -26.54 -3.62
N ALA A 4 7.99 -27.00 -2.38
CA ALA A 4 7.58 -28.38 -2.12
C ALA A 4 6.13 -28.66 -2.55
N GLU A 5 5.32 -27.61 -2.71
CA GLU A 5 3.94 -27.71 -3.19
C GLU A 5 3.84 -27.68 -4.73
N LYS A 6 4.97 -27.47 -5.43
CA LYS A 6 5.04 -27.45 -6.90
C LYS A 6 4.87 -28.88 -7.43
N ARG A 7 3.84 -29.11 -8.26
CA ARG A 7 3.45 -30.41 -8.81
C ARG A 7 4.10 -30.71 -10.15
N ASN A 8 4.39 -29.70 -10.97
CA ASN A 8 5.07 -29.86 -12.25
C ASN A 8 5.91 -28.63 -12.63
N ALA A 9 6.72 -28.76 -13.68
CA ALA A 9 7.66 -27.71 -14.10
C ALA A 9 6.99 -26.43 -14.65
N GLU A 10 5.71 -26.50 -15.05
CA GLU A 10 4.95 -25.40 -15.66
C GLU A 10 4.33 -24.45 -14.62
N GLU A 11 4.35 -24.82 -13.34
CA GLU A 11 3.85 -24.00 -12.24
C GLU A 11 4.86 -22.89 -11.84
N ASP A 12 5.12 -22.00 -12.80
CA ASP A 12 6.04 -20.87 -12.68
C ASP A 12 5.65 -19.85 -11.59
N ASN A 13 4.39 -19.85 -11.16
CA ASN A 13 3.90 -18.98 -10.09
C ASN A 13 4.58 -19.28 -8.74
N PHE A 14 4.98 -20.54 -8.48
CA PHE A 14 5.75 -20.88 -7.29
C PHE A 14 7.17 -20.35 -7.36
N ASP A 15 7.80 -20.38 -8.54
CA ASP A 15 9.14 -19.83 -8.74
C ASP A 15 9.13 -18.29 -8.57
N GLU A 16 8.10 -17.63 -9.12
CA GLU A 16 7.88 -16.19 -8.92
C GLU A 16 7.66 -15.85 -7.44
N ALA A 17 6.83 -16.63 -6.72
CA ALA A 17 6.55 -16.42 -5.30
C ALA A 17 7.82 -16.51 -4.44
N VAL A 18 8.70 -17.47 -4.72
CA VAL A 18 9.98 -17.62 -4.02
C VAL A 18 10.92 -16.46 -4.34
N GLY A 19 10.98 -16.03 -5.60
CA GLY A 19 11.77 -14.86 -6.01
C GLY A 19 11.31 -13.56 -5.35
N MET A 20 10.01 -13.43 -5.02
CA MET A 20 9.41 -12.23 -4.46
C MET A 20 9.20 -12.28 -2.93
N ILE A 21 9.49 -13.40 -2.26
CA ILE A 21 9.21 -13.57 -0.84
C ILE A 21 9.85 -12.49 0.03
N TRP A 22 11.10 -12.12 -0.28
CA TRP A 22 11.82 -11.09 0.46
C TRP A 22 11.09 -9.75 0.41
N LYS A 23 10.46 -9.42 -0.73
CA LYS A 23 9.70 -8.19 -0.94
C LYS A 23 8.33 -8.27 -0.28
N ALA A 24 7.64 -9.40 -0.43
CA ALA A 24 6.33 -9.64 0.16
C ALA A 24 6.34 -9.69 1.69
N SER A 25 7.46 -10.11 2.29
CA SER A 25 7.65 -10.15 3.75
C SER A 25 8.14 -8.85 4.37
N GLN A 26 8.33 -7.77 3.59
CA GLN A 26 8.71 -6.48 4.15
C GLN A 26 7.58 -5.90 5.01
N PRO A 27 7.87 -5.34 6.20
CA PRO A 27 6.85 -4.71 7.02
C PRO A 27 6.29 -3.47 6.31
N THR A 28 4.97 -3.35 6.28
CA THR A 28 4.32 -2.12 5.83
C THR A 28 4.46 -1.05 6.91
N LYS A 29 5.27 -0.02 6.63
CA LYS A 29 5.48 1.13 7.51
C LYS A 29 5.39 2.43 6.72
N VAL A 30 5.15 3.53 7.42
CA VAL A 30 5.30 4.86 6.81
C VAL A 30 6.78 5.09 6.51
N PRO A 31 7.15 5.52 5.29
CA PRO A 31 8.53 5.87 4.98
C PRO A 31 9.02 7.09 5.77
N GLU A 32 10.30 7.10 6.15
CA GLU A 32 10.90 8.17 6.96
C GLU A 32 10.75 9.57 6.35
N HIS A 33 10.82 9.68 5.01
CA HIS A 33 10.62 10.96 4.33
C HIS A 33 9.17 11.47 4.46
N ALA A 34 8.18 10.59 4.51
CA ALA A 34 6.79 10.96 4.73
C ALA A 34 6.56 11.35 6.20
N GLU A 35 7.19 10.65 7.15
CA GLU A 35 7.19 11.04 8.56
C GLU A 35 7.85 12.41 8.79
N ALA A 36 8.94 12.71 8.09
CA ALA A 36 9.58 14.02 8.13
C ALA A 36 8.60 15.13 7.70
N LEU A 37 7.84 14.92 6.62
CA LEU A 37 6.78 15.84 6.19
C LEU A 37 5.67 15.97 7.24
N PHE A 38 5.28 14.90 7.93
CA PHE A 38 4.27 14.97 9.00
C PHE A 38 4.71 15.79 10.21
N ASN A 39 6.01 15.80 10.49
CA ASN A 39 6.63 16.50 11.61
C ASN A 39 7.04 17.94 11.29
N ASP A 40 7.05 18.33 10.01
CA ASP A 40 7.41 19.66 9.57
C ASP A 40 6.53 20.74 10.21
N PRO A 41 7.10 21.88 10.65
CA PRO A 41 6.33 23.00 11.18
C PRO A 41 5.20 23.48 10.25
N GLN A 42 5.38 23.41 8.93
CA GLN A 42 4.39 23.83 7.94
C GLN A 42 3.16 22.91 7.92
N CYS A 43 3.32 21.63 8.24
CA CYS A 43 2.21 20.69 8.46
C CYS A 43 1.36 21.02 9.72
N LYS A 44 1.92 21.80 10.65
CA LYS A 44 1.21 22.28 11.86
C LYS A 44 0.60 23.67 11.66
N LYS A 45 1.11 24.47 10.75
CA LYS A 45 0.58 25.80 10.43
C LYS A 45 -0.75 25.64 9.69
N ALA A 46 -1.79 26.33 10.15
CA ALA A 46 -3.00 26.51 9.35
C ALA A 46 -2.65 27.50 8.24
N ALA A 47 -2.25 27.03 7.06
CA ALA A 47 -2.04 27.91 5.91
C ALA A 47 -3.41 28.22 5.29
N TRP A 48 -3.98 29.36 5.68
CA TRP A 48 -5.37 29.72 5.44
C TRP A 48 -5.70 30.14 3.99
N TRP A 49 -4.79 30.06 3.02
CA TRP A 49 -5.14 30.52 1.67
C TRP A 49 -4.40 29.97 0.45
N ASP A 50 -3.23 29.30 0.53
CA ASP A 50 -2.55 28.93 -0.74
C ASP A 50 -1.72 27.64 -0.77
N ASP A 51 -1.79 26.80 0.27
CA ASP A 51 -0.88 25.65 0.36
C ASP A 51 -1.58 24.29 0.32
N LYS A 52 -2.15 23.99 -0.85
CA LYS A 52 -2.88 22.73 -1.12
C LYS A 52 -2.04 21.50 -0.80
N PHE A 53 -0.72 21.58 -1.03
CA PHE A 53 0.20 20.50 -0.71
C PHE A 53 0.20 20.19 0.80
N TRP A 54 0.43 21.20 1.64
CA TRP A 54 0.46 20.98 3.09
C TRP A 54 -0.90 20.66 3.70
N LEU A 55 -2.00 21.09 3.06
CA LEU A 55 -3.33 20.60 3.40
C LEU A 55 -3.45 19.08 3.18
N LEU A 56 -3.00 18.57 2.02
CA LEU A 56 -2.99 17.14 1.72
C LEU A 56 -2.06 16.36 2.66
N VAL A 57 -0.86 16.87 2.94
CA VAL A 57 0.08 16.23 3.90
C VAL A 57 -0.54 16.15 5.29
N ARG A 58 -1.26 17.19 5.71
CA ARG A 58 -1.96 17.20 7.00
C ARG A 58 -3.10 16.19 7.01
N SER A 59 -3.95 16.15 5.99
CA SER A 59 -5.02 15.14 5.87
C SER A 59 -4.44 13.73 5.92
N LEU A 60 -3.34 13.48 5.19
CA LEU A 60 -2.63 12.21 5.19
C LEU A 60 -2.10 11.84 6.57
N ARG A 61 -1.54 12.81 7.31
CA ARG A 61 -1.10 12.59 8.70
C ARG A 61 -2.26 12.21 9.61
N GLU A 62 -3.39 12.89 9.51
CA GLU A 62 -4.57 12.59 10.34
C GLU A 62 -5.17 11.23 9.99
N PHE A 63 -5.20 10.85 8.71
CA PHE A 63 -5.56 9.49 8.27
C PHE A 63 -4.67 8.43 8.95
N VAL A 64 -3.34 8.60 8.87
CA VAL A 64 -2.36 7.66 9.45
C VAL A 64 -2.55 7.52 10.97
N LYS A 65 -2.81 8.63 11.68
CA LYS A 65 -3.02 8.64 13.13
C LYS A 65 -4.32 7.96 13.56
N ARG A 66 -5.39 8.06 12.75
CA ARG A 66 -6.68 7.42 13.04
C ARG A 66 -6.65 5.92 12.78
N ASN A 67 -5.81 5.48 11.84
CA ASN A 67 -5.70 4.08 11.48
C ASN A 67 -4.89 3.31 12.55
N LEU A 68 -5.49 2.27 13.13
CA LEU A 68 -4.85 1.42 14.16
C LEU A 68 -3.50 0.84 13.69
N SER A 69 -3.35 0.58 12.39
CA SER A 69 -2.15 0.00 11.83
C SER A 69 -1.04 1.01 11.53
N HIS A 70 -1.29 2.32 11.67
CA HIS A 70 -0.34 3.40 11.38
C HIS A 70 0.29 3.28 9.97
N ARG A 71 -0.56 3.11 8.95
CA ARG A 71 -0.15 2.92 7.55
C ARG A 71 -0.68 4.04 6.66
N LEU A 72 0.02 4.28 5.55
CA LEU A 72 -0.48 5.10 4.45
C LEU A 72 -1.68 4.42 3.76
N PRO A 73 -2.57 5.21 3.13
CA PRO A 73 -3.69 4.67 2.36
C PRO A 73 -3.18 3.79 1.21
N LEU A 74 -3.92 2.74 0.92
CA LEU A 74 -3.56 1.78 -0.12
C LEU A 74 -3.67 2.40 -1.51
N SER A 75 -2.65 2.20 -2.36
CA SER A 75 -2.68 2.70 -3.75
C SER A 75 -3.73 1.99 -4.62
N GLY A 76 -4.15 0.77 -4.25
CA GLY A 76 -5.10 -0.04 -5.00
C GLY A 76 -4.54 -0.72 -6.26
N VAL A 77 -3.28 -0.46 -6.60
CA VAL A 77 -2.59 -1.07 -7.74
C VAL A 77 -1.88 -2.35 -7.29
N LEU A 78 -2.21 -3.47 -7.93
CA LEU A 78 -1.54 -4.75 -7.75
C LEU A 78 -0.54 -4.95 -8.91
N PRO A 79 0.74 -5.30 -8.65
CA PRO A 79 1.68 -5.65 -9.71
C PRO A 79 1.23 -6.89 -10.48
N ASN A 80 1.73 -7.04 -11.70
CA ASN A 80 1.47 -8.24 -12.49
C ASN A 80 2.04 -9.49 -11.79
N MET A 81 1.37 -10.63 -11.92
CA MET A 81 1.81 -11.92 -11.37
C MET A 81 1.28 -13.08 -12.23
N LYS A 82 1.96 -14.23 -12.20
CA LYS A 82 1.48 -15.46 -12.85
C LYS A 82 0.32 -16.06 -12.04
N SER A 83 -0.88 -15.96 -12.60
CA SER A 83 -2.12 -16.43 -12.01
C SER A 83 -3.14 -16.69 -13.12
N ASP A 84 -4.15 -17.51 -12.85
CA ASP A 84 -5.34 -17.51 -13.69
C ASP A 84 -6.03 -16.14 -13.63
N ALA A 85 -6.67 -15.76 -14.73
CA ALA A 85 -7.27 -14.45 -14.91
C ALA A 85 -8.36 -14.17 -13.85
N LYS A 86 -9.13 -15.18 -13.46
CA LYS A 86 -10.22 -15.03 -12.49
C LYS A 86 -9.68 -14.65 -11.11
N ASN A 87 -8.66 -15.35 -10.64
CA ASN A 87 -8.03 -15.05 -9.35
C ASN A 87 -7.28 -13.72 -9.37
N PHE A 88 -6.60 -13.39 -10.49
CA PHE A 88 -5.94 -12.09 -10.64
C PHE A 88 -6.94 -10.92 -10.57
N ILE A 89 -8.06 -10.99 -11.30
CA ILE A 89 -9.11 -9.95 -11.28
C ILE A 89 -9.71 -9.83 -9.88
N LYS A 90 -10.00 -10.96 -9.22
CA LYS A 90 -10.54 -10.96 -7.85
C LYS A 90 -9.59 -10.31 -6.85
N MET A 91 -8.28 -10.59 -6.94
CA MET A 91 -7.29 -9.92 -6.08
C MET A 91 -7.23 -8.42 -6.39
N GLN A 92 -7.18 -8.05 -7.66
CA GLN A 92 -7.16 -6.64 -8.06
C GLN A 92 -8.39 -5.88 -7.54
N SER A 93 -9.58 -6.49 -7.55
CA SER A 93 -10.79 -5.84 -7.04
C SER A 93 -10.73 -5.60 -5.53
N ILE A 94 -10.16 -6.53 -4.75
CA ILE A 94 -9.99 -6.36 -3.29
C ILE A 94 -9.10 -5.15 -3.00
N TYR A 95 -7.96 -5.01 -3.70
CA TYR A 95 -7.06 -3.88 -3.50
C TYR A 95 -7.71 -2.54 -3.91
N ARG A 96 -8.45 -2.52 -5.02
CA ARG A 96 -9.19 -1.33 -5.46
C ARG A 96 -10.29 -0.93 -4.48
N GLN A 97 -11.01 -1.90 -3.95
CA GLN A 97 -12.06 -1.66 -2.97
C GLN A 97 -11.47 -1.03 -1.70
N GLN A 98 -10.41 -1.62 -1.13
CA GLN A 98 -9.76 -1.05 0.05
C GLN A 98 -9.23 0.37 -0.22
N ALA A 99 -8.63 0.61 -1.40
CA ALA A 99 -8.16 1.95 -1.77
C ALA A 99 -9.31 2.98 -1.85
N SER A 100 -10.50 2.55 -2.32
CA SER A 100 -11.69 3.41 -2.32
C SER A 100 -12.21 3.68 -0.90
N GLU A 101 -12.15 2.69 -0.01
CA GLU A 101 -12.55 2.86 1.40
C GLU A 101 -11.57 3.77 2.15
N ASP A 102 -10.26 3.64 1.89
CA ASP A 102 -9.23 4.53 2.44
C ASP A 102 -9.41 5.97 1.95
N LEU A 103 -9.74 6.17 0.66
CA LEU A 103 -10.01 7.48 0.09
C LEU A 103 -11.22 8.17 0.72
N GLN A 104 -12.25 7.43 1.12
CA GLN A 104 -13.41 7.99 1.82
C GLN A 104 -13.09 8.43 3.25
N GLN A 105 -12.05 7.86 3.85
CA GLN A 105 -11.61 8.18 5.21
C GLN A 105 -10.56 9.30 5.26
N PHE A 106 -9.98 9.66 4.11
CA PHE A 106 -9.01 10.73 3.93
C PHE A 106 -9.67 12.11 3.94
#